data_AF-A0A6V7QTU2-F1
#
_entry.id   AF-A0A6V7QTU2-F1
#
_cell.length_a   1.000
_cell.length_b   1.000
_cell.length_c   1.000
_cell.angle_alpha   90.00
_cell.angle_beta   90.00
_cell.angle_gamma   90.00
#
_symmetry.space_group_name_H-M   'P 1'
#
loop_
_entity.id
_entity.type
_entity.pdbx_description
1 polymer ?
#
loop_
_entity_poly.entity_id
_entity_poly.type
_entity_poly.pdbx_seq_one_letter_code
_entity_poly.pdbx_strand_id
1 'polypeptide(L)'
;MHSFPYHNIVILLKQVHLDYLEAGANILITASYQATIQGFESRGFSREESETFLRRSVEIAVEARDEFLEKCSKASADANQEKTNFKNRPILIAASIGSYGAYLADGSEYSGDYGEEVTLDVLKEFHKRRLQVISEAGPDIIAFETIPNKIETQAYVELLEECNIKIPAWFSFNSKDGINVVSGDSLIDCASIADSCVNTVALGINCTPPRFIHDLILSICKVTDKPILIYPNSGESYDAHKKEWVASSGVSEEDFVSYVSKWHEAGASLIGGCCRTTPNTIRAISKVLQGA
;
A
#
# COMPACT_ATOMS: atom_id res chain seq x y z
N MET A 1 10.22 27.26 -17.82
CA MET A 1 9.07 26.62 -18.50
C MET A 1 9.46 25.20 -18.89
N HIS A 2 9.29 24.25 -17.97
CA HIS A 2 9.47 22.82 -18.25
C HIS A 2 8.11 22.21 -18.58
N SER A 3 7.63 22.43 -19.81
CA SER A 3 6.45 21.74 -20.33
C SER A 3 6.91 20.46 -21.04
N PHE A 4 7.21 19.41 -20.26
CA PHE A 4 7.45 18.02 -20.71
C PHE A 4 7.02 17.06 -19.58
N PRO A 5 6.47 15.88 -19.88
CA PRO A 5 5.10 15.63 -20.30
C PRO A 5 4.18 15.33 -19.09
N TYR A 6 3.94 16.30 -18.21
CA TYR A 6 3.07 16.11 -17.02
C TYR A 6 1.69 15.51 -17.38
N HIS A 7 1.09 15.97 -18.48
CA HIS A 7 -0.20 15.48 -18.97
C HIS A 7 -0.19 13.97 -19.31
N ASN A 8 0.88 13.47 -19.94
CA ASN A 8 0.96 12.05 -20.31
C ASN A 8 1.14 11.17 -19.07
N ILE A 9 1.87 11.63 -18.05
CA ILE A 9 2.04 10.90 -16.79
C ILE A 9 0.69 10.76 -16.08
N VAL A 10 -0.08 11.85 -15.99
CA VAL A 10 -1.42 11.83 -15.38
C VAL A 10 -2.35 10.85 -16.10
N ILE A 11 -2.35 10.85 -17.43
CA ILE A 11 -3.15 9.90 -18.22
C ILE A 11 -2.74 8.46 -17.94
N LEU A 12 -1.43 8.17 -17.93
CA LEU A 12 -0.92 6.83 -17.69
C LEU A 12 -1.25 6.33 -16.28
N LEU A 13 -1.07 7.16 -15.25
CA LEU A 13 -1.43 6.80 -13.88
C LEU A 13 -2.92 6.49 -13.74
N LYS A 14 -3.78 7.33 -14.34
CA LYS A 14 -5.23 7.10 -14.36
C LYS A 14 -5.57 5.78 -15.06
N GLN A 15 -4.93 5.51 -16.21
CA GLN A 15 -5.16 4.27 -16.95
C GLN A 15 -4.76 3.04 -16.12
N VAL A 16 -3.63 3.07 -15.41
CA VAL A 16 -3.22 1.97 -14.53
C VAL A 16 -4.25 1.72 -13.43
N HIS A 17 -4.80 2.77 -12.81
CA HIS A 17 -5.88 2.61 -11.83
C HIS A 17 -7.13 1.97 -12.45
N LEU A 18 -7.54 2.41 -13.65
CA LEU A 18 -8.65 1.80 -14.38
C LEU A 18 -8.39 0.33 -14.68
N ASP A 19 -7.20 -0.05 -15.13
CA ASP A 19 -6.83 -1.43 -15.45
C ASP A 19 -6.96 -2.34 -14.20
N TYR A 20 -6.58 -1.84 -13.02
CA TYR A 20 -6.77 -2.55 -11.75
C TYR A 20 -8.25 -2.67 -11.34
N LEU A 21 -9.07 -1.64 -11.57
CA LEU A 21 -10.52 -1.73 -11.34
C LEU A 21 -11.18 -2.74 -12.29
N GLU A 22 -10.80 -2.76 -13.56
CA GLU A 22 -11.25 -3.72 -14.56
C GLU A 22 -10.77 -5.15 -14.27
N ALA A 23 -9.62 -5.30 -13.63
CA ALA A 23 -9.15 -6.57 -13.07
C ALA A 23 -9.97 -7.01 -11.84
N GLY A 24 -10.72 -6.10 -11.25
CA GLY A 24 -11.54 -6.36 -10.09
C GLY A 24 -10.82 -6.05 -8.79
N ALA A 25 -10.12 -4.93 -8.67
CA ALA A 25 -9.72 -4.34 -7.40
C ALA A 25 -10.91 -3.67 -6.68
N ASN A 26 -10.95 -3.77 -5.34
CA ASN A 26 -11.87 -3.02 -4.47
C ASN A 26 -11.24 -1.74 -3.94
N ILE A 27 -9.92 -1.73 -3.82
CA ILE A 27 -9.16 -0.67 -3.17
C ILE A 27 -8.02 -0.34 -4.10
N LEU A 28 -7.89 0.94 -4.45
CA LEU A 28 -6.75 1.45 -5.20
C LEU A 28 -5.79 2.14 -4.23
N ILE A 29 -4.50 1.84 -4.35
CA ILE A 29 -3.44 2.53 -3.60
C ILE A 29 -2.87 3.64 -4.49
N THR A 30 -2.81 4.87 -3.99
CA THR A 30 -2.33 6.04 -4.75
C THR A 30 -0.84 5.97 -5.06
N ALA A 31 -0.41 6.65 -6.12
CA ALA A 31 1.00 6.72 -6.53
C ALA A 31 1.83 7.70 -5.66
N SER A 32 1.79 7.55 -4.33
CA SER A 32 2.45 8.45 -3.37
C SER A 32 3.44 7.78 -2.42
N TYR A 33 3.74 6.49 -2.59
CA TYR A 33 4.65 5.72 -1.73
C TYR A 33 5.97 6.45 -1.42
N GLN A 34 6.73 6.82 -2.48
CA GLN A 34 7.97 7.60 -2.38
C GLN A 34 7.78 9.10 -2.57
N ALA A 35 6.55 9.57 -2.82
CA ALA A 35 6.28 10.99 -2.96
C ALA A 35 6.47 11.66 -1.59
N THR A 36 7.51 12.47 -1.48
CA THR A 36 7.88 13.19 -0.26
C THR A 36 8.26 14.61 -0.64
N ILE A 37 7.97 15.56 0.24
CA ILE A 37 8.29 16.97 0.00
C ILE A 37 9.82 17.11 -0.16
N GLN A 38 10.55 16.51 0.76
CA GLN A 38 12.01 16.48 0.79
C GLN A 38 12.59 15.80 -0.46
N GLY A 39 11.98 14.69 -0.92
CA GLY A 39 12.38 13.99 -2.13
C GLY A 39 12.21 14.84 -3.39
N PHE A 40 11.09 15.53 -3.53
CA PHE A 40 10.84 16.44 -4.66
C PHE A 40 11.69 17.71 -4.60
N GLU A 41 11.89 18.30 -3.42
CA GLU A 41 12.78 19.46 -3.24
C GLU A 41 14.22 19.13 -3.65
N SER A 42 14.71 17.92 -3.32
CA SER A 42 16.03 17.45 -3.77
C SER A 42 16.17 17.34 -5.30
N ARG A 43 15.03 17.29 -6.02
CA ARG A 43 14.94 17.25 -7.49
C ARG A 43 14.65 18.61 -8.11
N GLY A 44 14.60 19.67 -7.30
CA GLY A 44 14.44 21.05 -7.77
C GLY A 44 12.99 21.54 -7.86
N PHE A 45 12.02 20.78 -7.35
CA PHE A 45 10.64 21.26 -7.22
C PHE A 45 10.49 22.12 -5.98
N SER A 46 9.61 23.12 -6.05
CA SER A 46 9.22 23.89 -4.86
C SER A 46 8.38 23.04 -3.91
N ARG A 47 8.30 23.47 -2.65
CA ARG A 47 7.38 22.88 -1.67
C ARG A 47 5.94 22.86 -2.17
N GLU A 48 5.47 23.95 -2.78
CA GLU A 48 4.11 24.06 -3.29
C GLU A 48 3.82 23.04 -4.42
N GLU A 49 4.76 22.88 -5.35
CA GLU A 49 4.67 21.85 -6.40
C GLU A 49 4.67 20.44 -5.80
N SER A 50 5.52 20.21 -4.80
CA SER A 50 5.63 18.92 -4.10
C SER A 50 4.32 18.54 -3.39
N GLU A 51 3.72 19.49 -2.67
CA GLU A 51 2.41 19.31 -2.04
C GLU A 51 1.30 19.12 -3.11
N THR A 52 1.40 19.79 -4.25
CA THR A 52 0.47 19.62 -5.37
C THR A 52 0.56 18.22 -5.96
N PHE A 53 1.75 17.64 -6.12
CA PHE A 53 1.91 16.26 -6.62
C PHE A 53 1.33 15.24 -5.64
N LEU A 54 1.48 15.46 -4.33
CA LEU A 54 0.85 14.61 -3.31
C LEU A 54 -0.68 14.61 -3.43
N ARG A 55 -1.31 15.80 -3.48
CA ARG A 55 -2.77 15.90 -3.68
C ARG A 55 -3.20 15.25 -4.99
N ARG A 56 -2.46 15.52 -6.07
CA ARG A 56 -2.79 15.00 -7.40
C ARG A 56 -2.76 13.47 -7.46
N SER A 57 -1.89 12.81 -6.69
CA SER A 57 -1.86 11.35 -6.62
C SER A 57 -3.19 10.74 -6.11
N VAL A 58 -3.87 11.43 -5.19
CA VAL A 58 -5.19 11.04 -4.65
C VAL A 58 -6.28 11.37 -5.66
N GLU A 59 -6.27 12.60 -6.19
CA GLU A 59 -7.26 13.06 -7.18
C GLU A 59 -7.31 12.16 -8.42
N ILE A 60 -6.15 11.73 -8.94
CA ILE A 60 -6.09 10.84 -10.11
C ILE A 60 -6.77 9.48 -9.82
N ALA A 61 -6.57 8.93 -8.63
CA ALA A 61 -7.19 7.66 -8.24
C ALA A 61 -8.71 7.81 -8.04
N VAL A 62 -9.16 8.95 -7.48
CA VAL A 62 -10.57 9.32 -7.39
C VAL A 62 -11.21 9.47 -8.77
N GLU A 63 -10.56 10.21 -9.68
CA GLU A 63 -11.01 10.37 -11.07
C GLU A 63 -11.15 9.02 -11.78
N ALA A 64 -10.19 8.09 -11.58
CA ALA A 64 -10.28 6.74 -12.14
C ALA A 64 -11.47 5.94 -11.59
N ARG A 65 -11.71 5.98 -10.26
CA ARG A 65 -12.86 5.34 -9.62
C ARG A 65 -14.16 5.89 -10.19
N ASP A 66 -14.30 7.20 -10.22
CA ASP A 66 -15.54 7.86 -10.61
C ASP A 66 -15.85 7.60 -12.10
N GLU A 67 -14.82 7.64 -12.97
CA GLU A 67 -14.94 7.27 -14.38
C GLU A 67 -15.35 5.80 -14.57
N PHE A 68 -14.77 4.89 -13.78
CA PHE A 68 -15.13 3.47 -13.82
C PHE A 68 -16.58 3.22 -13.38
N LEU A 69 -17.01 3.84 -12.27
CA LEU A 69 -18.38 3.72 -11.76
C LEU A 69 -19.41 4.29 -12.75
N GLU A 70 -19.10 5.41 -13.41
CA GLU A 70 -19.95 5.99 -14.46
C GLU A 70 -20.08 5.04 -15.65
N LYS A 71 -18.97 4.45 -16.13
CA LYS A 71 -18.96 3.45 -17.22
C LYS A 71 -19.80 2.22 -16.86
N CYS A 72 -19.65 1.67 -15.66
CA CYS A 72 -20.44 0.53 -15.19
C CYS A 72 -21.93 0.85 -15.11
N SER A 73 -22.28 2.06 -14.66
CA SER A 73 -23.67 2.51 -14.55
C SER A 73 -24.34 2.59 -15.93
N LYS A 74 -23.68 3.19 -16.93
CA LYS A 74 -24.20 3.31 -18.31
C LYS A 74 -24.36 1.94 -18.99
N ALA A 75 -23.35 1.08 -18.91
CA ALA A 75 -23.40 -0.27 -19.52
C ALA A 75 -24.56 -1.12 -18.97
N SER A 76 -24.95 -0.91 -17.70
CA SER A 76 -26.06 -1.63 -17.06
C SER A 76 -27.45 -1.07 -17.38
N ALA A 77 -27.55 0.15 -17.91
CA ALA A 77 -28.82 0.73 -18.36
C ALA A 77 -29.23 0.20 -19.75
N ASP A 78 -28.24 -0.18 -20.57
CA ASP A 78 -28.44 -0.67 -21.94
C ASP A 78 -28.63 -2.20 -22.02
N ALA A 79 -28.35 -2.95 -20.95
CA ALA A 79 -28.38 -4.42 -20.93
C ALA A 79 -29.39 -4.99 -19.92
N ASN A 80 -30.40 -5.70 -20.43
CA ASN A 80 -31.43 -6.40 -19.67
C ASN A 80 -30.91 -7.73 -19.05
N GLN A 81 -29.74 -7.73 -18.40
CA GLN A 81 -29.07 -8.97 -17.97
C GLN A 81 -28.50 -8.97 -16.54
N GLU A 82 -28.88 -10.02 -15.84
CA GLU A 82 -28.44 -10.57 -14.54
C GLU A 82 -26.93 -10.90 -14.42
N LYS A 83 -26.01 -10.20 -15.12
CA LYS A 83 -24.62 -10.67 -15.27
C LYS A 83 -23.50 -9.78 -14.77
N THR A 84 -23.78 -8.69 -14.06
CA THR A 84 -22.69 -7.95 -13.42
C THR A 84 -23.07 -7.43 -12.02
N ASN A 85 -22.62 -8.16 -11.00
CA ASN A 85 -22.61 -7.74 -9.59
C ASN A 85 -21.72 -6.49 -9.32
N PHE A 86 -21.33 -5.72 -10.34
CA PHE A 86 -20.52 -4.50 -10.19
C PHE A 86 -21.29 -3.37 -9.48
N LYS A 87 -22.63 -3.39 -9.50
CA LYS A 87 -23.46 -2.30 -8.96
C LYS A 87 -23.31 -2.01 -7.47
N ASN A 88 -22.84 -2.97 -6.67
CA ASN A 88 -22.78 -2.84 -5.20
C ASN A 88 -21.38 -3.02 -4.61
N ARG A 89 -20.32 -2.96 -5.43
CA ARG A 89 -18.96 -3.11 -4.93
C ARG A 89 -18.43 -1.76 -4.46
N PRO A 90 -18.19 -1.53 -3.14
CA PRO A 90 -17.52 -0.30 -2.70
C PRO A 90 -16.10 -0.27 -3.27
N ILE A 91 -15.74 0.85 -3.91
CA ILE A 91 -14.39 1.11 -4.39
C ILE A 91 -13.79 2.21 -3.52
N LEU A 92 -12.71 1.87 -2.81
CA LEU A 92 -12.03 2.78 -1.89
C LEU A 92 -10.70 3.27 -2.49
N ILE A 93 -10.31 4.49 -2.14
CA ILE A 93 -9.01 5.08 -2.45
C ILE A 93 -8.18 5.12 -1.17
N ALA A 94 -7.08 4.38 -1.18
CA ALA A 94 -6.10 4.32 -0.12
C ALA A 94 -4.90 5.20 -0.47
N ALA A 95 -4.67 6.25 0.31
CA ALA A 95 -3.52 7.11 0.07
C ALA A 95 -2.24 6.51 0.64
N SER A 96 -1.30 6.16 -0.23
CA SER A 96 -0.02 5.54 0.15
C SER A 96 0.90 6.51 0.87
N ILE A 97 1.43 6.08 2.01
CA ILE A 97 2.53 6.71 2.73
C ILE A 97 3.57 5.62 2.98
N GLY A 98 4.64 5.64 2.18
CA GLY A 98 5.78 4.73 2.35
C GLY A 98 6.70 5.14 3.49
N SER A 99 7.54 4.19 3.92
CA SER A 99 8.53 4.39 4.98
C SER A 99 9.62 5.42 4.64
N TYR A 100 10.34 5.88 5.65
CA TYR A 100 11.51 6.75 5.52
C TYR A 100 12.60 6.09 4.67
N GLY A 101 12.80 4.76 4.82
CA GLY A 101 13.74 4.01 3.99
C GLY A 101 13.45 4.13 2.50
N ALA A 102 12.18 4.21 2.10
CA ALA A 102 11.81 4.38 0.71
C ALA A 102 12.27 5.73 0.13
N TYR A 103 12.34 6.77 0.97
CA TYR A 103 12.88 8.09 0.59
C TYR A 103 14.41 8.06 0.39
N LEU A 104 15.13 7.35 1.25
CA LEU A 104 16.59 7.22 1.15
C LEU A 104 17.01 6.56 -0.18
N ALA A 105 16.17 5.69 -0.72
CA ALA A 105 16.35 5.03 -2.02
C ALA A 105 17.68 4.23 -2.11
N ASP A 106 18.11 3.70 -0.96
CA ASP A 106 19.30 2.88 -0.74
C ASP A 106 18.95 1.45 -0.28
N GLY A 107 17.66 1.10 -0.25
CA GLY A 107 17.17 -0.21 0.20
C GLY A 107 16.88 -0.28 1.69
N SER A 108 16.98 0.83 2.42
CA SER A 108 16.71 0.85 3.86
C SER A 108 15.28 0.47 4.22
N GLU A 109 14.33 0.52 3.28
CA GLU A 109 12.98 -0.04 3.48
C GLU A 109 12.96 -1.57 3.58
N TYR A 110 14.06 -2.25 3.22
CA TYR A 110 14.24 -3.70 3.34
C TYR A 110 15.30 -4.11 4.37
N SER A 111 16.07 -3.15 4.91
CA SER A 111 16.93 -3.38 6.07
C SER A 111 16.25 -2.95 7.37
N GLY A 112 15.43 -1.90 7.33
CA GLY A 112 14.84 -1.23 8.49
C GLY A 112 15.83 -0.44 9.35
N ASP A 113 17.10 -0.39 8.94
CA ASP A 113 18.17 0.35 9.59
C ASP A 113 18.34 1.70 8.92
N TYR A 114 18.01 2.77 9.65
CA TYR A 114 18.09 4.15 9.19
C TYR A 114 19.31 4.89 9.77
N GLY A 115 20.12 4.22 10.60
CA GLY A 115 21.17 4.83 11.41
C GLY A 115 20.66 5.44 12.72
N GLU A 116 21.57 5.57 13.69
CA GLU A 116 21.26 6.02 15.08
C GLU A 116 20.71 7.45 15.17
N GLU A 117 20.99 8.30 14.18
CA GLU A 117 20.54 9.69 14.12
C GLU A 117 19.03 9.82 13.80
N VAL A 118 18.41 8.76 13.26
CA VAL A 118 16.99 8.77 12.87
C VAL A 118 16.14 8.37 14.07
N THR A 119 15.81 9.37 14.88
CA THR A 119 14.96 9.23 16.07
C THR A 119 13.47 9.29 15.74
N LEU A 120 12.62 9.02 16.74
CA LEU A 120 11.17 9.16 16.65
C LEU A 120 10.76 10.56 16.19
N ASP A 121 11.35 11.61 16.76
CA ASP A 121 11.03 12.99 16.41
C ASP A 121 11.43 13.32 14.97
N VAL A 122 12.57 12.81 14.50
CA VAL A 122 13.01 12.97 13.10
C VAL A 122 12.00 12.33 12.14
N LEU A 123 11.53 11.12 12.44
CA LEU A 123 10.50 10.45 11.63
C LEU A 123 9.18 11.21 11.65
N LYS A 124 8.78 11.74 12.81
CA LYS A 124 7.57 12.56 12.93
C LYS A 124 7.68 13.83 12.09
N GLU A 125 8.78 14.57 12.22
CA GLU A 125 9.01 15.79 11.41
C GLU A 125 9.02 15.49 9.92
N PHE A 126 9.63 14.38 9.51
CA PHE A 126 9.69 13.95 8.13
C PHE A 126 8.29 13.68 7.54
N HIS A 127 7.45 12.92 8.25
CA HIS A 127 6.15 12.46 7.75
C HIS A 127 5.01 13.49 7.93
N LYS A 128 5.11 14.37 8.93
CA LYS A 128 4.01 15.24 9.39
C LYS A 128 3.33 16.02 8.27
N ARG A 129 4.10 16.78 7.49
CA ARG A 129 3.49 17.63 6.45
C ARG A 129 2.91 16.79 5.31
N ARG A 130 3.58 15.69 4.92
CA ARG A 130 3.07 14.77 3.90
C ARG A 130 1.73 14.16 4.34
N LEU A 131 1.62 13.71 5.58
CA LEU A 131 0.40 13.16 6.15
C LEU A 131 -0.75 14.18 6.11
N GLN A 132 -0.49 15.42 6.51
CA GLN A 132 -1.49 16.50 6.46
C GLN A 132 -1.99 16.75 5.03
N VAL A 133 -1.07 16.91 4.08
CA VAL A 133 -1.42 17.22 2.68
C VAL A 133 -2.19 16.09 2.02
N ILE A 134 -1.79 14.84 2.25
CA ILE A 134 -2.51 13.67 1.74
C ILE A 134 -3.90 13.58 2.39
N SER A 135 -4.01 13.84 3.69
CA SER A 135 -5.30 13.79 4.39
C SER A 135 -6.26 14.89 3.91
N GLU A 136 -5.74 16.09 3.66
CA GLU A 136 -6.49 17.22 3.08
C GLU A 136 -7.04 16.90 1.68
N ALA A 137 -6.39 16.01 0.93
CA ALA A 137 -6.86 15.56 -0.39
C ALA A 137 -8.07 14.61 -0.32
N GLY A 138 -8.49 14.19 0.88
CA GLY A 138 -9.71 13.42 1.12
C GLY A 138 -9.74 11.98 0.60
N PRO A 139 -8.69 11.14 0.81
CA PRO A 139 -8.79 9.72 0.54
C PRO A 139 -9.78 9.03 1.50
N ASP A 140 -10.24 7.84 1.14
CA ASP A 140 -11.14 7.03 1.99
C ASP A 140 -10.38 6.38 3.15
N ILE A 141 -9.10 6.06 2.95
CA ILE A 141 -8.21 5.43 3.93
C ILE A 141 -6.75 5.86 3.71
N ILE A 142 -5.94 5.87 4.77
CA ILE A 142 -4.49 6.08 4.70
C ILE A 142 -3.79 4.72 4.76
N ALA A 143 -2.86 4.50 3.85
CA ALA A 143 -2.08 3.28 3.76
C ALA A 143 -0.65 3.54 4.21
N PHE A 144 -0.35 3.31 5.49
CA PHE A 144 1.03 3.23 5.95
C PHE A 144 1.56 1.84 5.56
N GLU A 145 2.49 1.79 4.61
CA GLU A 145 2.90 0.53 4.00
C GLU A 145 4.40 0.34 3.90
N THR A 146 4.81 -0.93 3.89
CA THR A 146 6.22 -1.33 3.92
C THR A 146 6.96 -0.72 5.11
N ILE A 147 6.31 -0.75 6.28
CA ILE A 147 6.88 -0.23 7.53
C ILE A 147 7.91 -1.25 8.03
N PRO A 148 9.21 -0.88 8.10
CA PRO A 148 10.25 -1.88 8.31
C PRO A 148 10.69 -2.01 9.77
N ASN A 149 10.26 -1.11 10.66
CA ASN A 149 10.70 -1.05 12.05
C ASN A 149 9.63 -0.51 13.02
N LYS A 150 9.88 -0.74 14.31
CA LYS A 150 8.97 -0.37 15.40
C LYS A 150 8.87 1.14 15.63
N ILE A 151 9.99 1.85 15.54
CA ILE A 151 10.03 3.30 15.84
C ILE A 151 9.22 4.12 14.83
N GLU A 152 9.22 3.73 13.55
CA GLU A 152 8.42 4.38 12.53
C GLU A 152 6.93 4.05 12.66
N THR A 153 6.61 2.82 13.09
CA THR A 153 5.24 2.46 13.46
C THR A 153 4.70 3.39 14.54
N GLN A 154 5.50 3.64 15.59
CA GLN A 154 5.16 4.57 16.65
C GLN A 154 5.01 6.02 16.13
N ALA A 155 5.90 6.47 15.25
CA ALA A 155 5.83 7.80 14.65
C ALA A 155 4.49 8.04 13.94
N TYR A 156 4.04 7.07 13.14
CA TYR A 156 2.76 7.18 12.44
C TYR A 156 1.56 7.20 13.37
N VAL A 157 1.53 6.34 14.40
CA VAL A 157 0.45 6.33 15.40
C VAL A 157 0.36 7.67 16.12
N GLU A 158 1.48 8.22 16.59
CA GLU A 158 1.52 9.51 17.28
C GLU A 158 1.11 10.65 16.33
N LEU A 159 1.54 10.62 15.07
CA LEU A 159 1.16 11.65 14.08
C LEU A 159 -0.33 11.66 13.75
N LEU A 160 -1.00 10.50 13.70
CA LEU A 160 -2.45 10.45 13.49
C LEU A 160 -3.19 11.22 14.59
N GLU A 161 -2.76 11.06 15.85
CA GLU A 161 -3.33 11.77 16.99
C GLU A 161 -2.95 13.26 17.00
N GLU A 162 -1.65 13.57 16.89
CA GLU A 162 -1.14 14.95 16.95
C GLU A 162 -1.67 15.84 15.82
N CYS A 163 -1.83 15.29 14.62
CA CYS A 163 -2.39 15.99 13.49
C CYS A 163 -3.93 15.94 13.45
N ASN A 164 -4.56 15.28 14.43
CA ASN A 164 -6.01 15.10 14.53
C ASN A 164 -6.63 14.52 13.25
N ILE A 165 -5.94 13.56 12.64
CA ILE A 165 -6.39 12.89 11.42
C ILE A 165 -7.61 12.04 11.76
N LYS A 166 -8.71 12.21 11.00
CA LYS A 166 -9.97 11.46 11.20
C LYS A 166 -10.20 10.37 10.16
N ILE A 167 -9.37 10.33 9.13
CA ILE A 167 -9.42 9.31 8.09
C ILE A 167 -8.94 7.99 8.72
N PRO A 168 -9.63 6.86 8.45
CA PRO A 168 -9.14 5.53 8.81
C PRO A 168 -7.75 5.27 8.26
N ALA A 169 -6.98 4.39 8.91
CA ALA A 169 -5.68 3.97 8.41
C ALA A 169 -5.52 2.45 8.49
N TRP A 170 -4.68 1.89 7.61
CA TRP A 170 -4.07 0.60 7.86
C TRP A 170 -2.56 0.73 8.04
N PHE A 171 -1.99 -0.28 8.69
CA PHE A 171 -0.54 -0.43 8.83
C PHE A 171 -0.12 -1.76 8.24
N SER A 172 0.81 -1.73 7.30
CA SER A 172 1.36 -2.91 6.65
C SER A 172 2.87 -2.97 6.81
N PHE A 173 3.36 -4.09 7.29
CA PHE A 173 4.78 -4.34 7.53
C PHE A 173 5.39 -5.21 6.43
N ASN A 174 6.71 -5.31 6.39
CA ASN A 174 7.41 -6.28 5.55
C ASN A 174 8.34 -7.16 6.39
N SER A 175 8.55 -8.39 5.93
CA SER A 175 9.39 -9.38 6.61
C SER A 175 10.32 -10.09 5.61
N LYS A 176 11.49 -10.50 6.10
CA LYS A 176 12.47 -11.29 5.35
C LYS A 176 12.69 -12.70 5.92
N ASP A 177 12.19 -12.96 7.13
CA ASP A 177 12.36 -14.22 7.86
C ASP A 177 11.03 -14.92 8.22
N GLY A 178 9.88 -14.25 7.99
CA GLY A 178 8.55 -14.78 8.31
C GLY A 178 8.17 -14.67 9.79
N ILE A 179 8.95 -13.94 10.60
CA ILE A 179 8.74 -13.81 12.05
C ILE A 179 8.78 -12.35 12.49
N ASN A 180 9.80 -11.61 12.04
CA ASN A 180 10.08 -10.23 12.44
C ASN A 180 9.83 -9.28 11.26
N VAL A 181 9.71 -7.98 11.56
CA VAL A 181 9.83 -6.98 10.50
C VAL A 181 11.29 -6.90 10.04
N VAL A 182 11.57 -6.30 8.89
CA VAL A 182 12.91 -6.39 8.27
C VAL A 182 14.05 -5.80 9.12
N SER A 183 13.78 -4.87 10.05
CA SER A 183 14.74 -4.38 11.04
C SER A 183 15.18 -5.43 12.06
N GLY A 184 14.41 -6.50 12.23
CA GLY A 184 14.55 -7.48 13.30
C GLY A 184 13.64 -7.21 14.50
N ASP A 185 12.87 -6.11 14.51
CA ASP A 185 11.85 -5.89 15.54
C ASP A 185 10.74 -6.95 15.45
N SER A 186 10.14 -7.30 16.59
CA SER A 186 9.02 -8.24 16.62
C SER A 186 7.82 -7.68 15.84
N LEU A 187 7.32 -8.45 14.87
CA LEU A 187 6.09 -8.08 14.15
C LEU A 187 4.90 -7.92 15.10
N ILE A 188 4.80 -8.77 16.13
CA ILE A 188 3.71 -8.72 17.11
C ILE A 188 3.74 -7.40 17.88
N ASP A 189 4.92 -6.93 18.28
CA ASP A 189 5.08 -5.63 18.95
C ASP A 189 4.66 -4.48 18.04
N CYS A 190 5.14 -4.46 16.79
CA CYS A 190 4.79 -3.43 15.81
C CYS A 190 3.28 -3.41 15.54
N ALA A 191 2.68 -4.59 15.30
CA ALA A 191 1.25 -4.73 15.09
C ALA A 191 0.44 -4.28 16.32
N SER A 192 0.91 -4.55 17.54
CA SER A 192 0.24 -4.14 18.78
C SER A 192 0.23 -2.63 18.96
N ILE A 193 1.35 -1.96 18.62
CA ILE A 193 1.42 -0.49 18.62
C ILE A 193 0.40 0.08 17.63
N ALA A 194 0.40 -0.43 16.40
CA ALA A 194 -0.53 0.02 15.38
C ALA A 194 -1.99 -0.26 15.75
N ASP A 195 -2.30 -1.41 16.34
CA ASP A 195 -3.66 -1.78 16.74
C ASP A 195 -4.23 -0.87 17.84
N SER A 196 -3.36 -0.36 18.72
CA SER A 196 -3.76 0.53 19.81
C SER A 196 -4.30 1.89 19.34
N CYS A 197 -4.02 2.28 18.09
CA CYS A 197 -4.54 3.50 17.51
C CYS A 197 -6.01 3.33 17.08
N VAL A 198 -6.87 4.23 17.55
CA VAL A 198 -8.33 4.20 17.26
C VAL A 198 -8.65 4.35 15.77
N ASN A 199 -7.79 5.03 15.01
CA ASN A 199 -7.94 5.20 13.57
C ASN A 199 -7.52 3.97 12.76
N THR A 200 -6.81 3.01 13.37
CA THR A 200 -6.38 1.79 12.68
C THR A 200 -7.56 0.87 12.48
N VAL A 201 -7.91 0.62 11.21
CA VAL A 201 -9.02 -0.25 10.82
C VAL A 201 -8.58 -1.58 10.25
N ALA A 202 -7.30 -1.73 9.90
CA ALA A 202 -6.74 -2.97 9.37
C ALA A 202 -5.23 -3.04 9.60
N LEU A 203 -4.68 -4.26 9.70
CA LEU A 203 -3.25 -4.53 9.89
C LEU A 203 -2.79 -5.60 8.92
N GLY A 204 -1.51 -5.63 8.56
CA GLY A 204 -1.05 -6.73 7.72
C GLY A 204 0.36 -6.65 7.20
N ILE A 205 0.56 -7.29 6.05
CA ILE A 205 1.89 -7.53 5.47
C ILE A 205 1.88 -7.28 3.97
N ASN A 206 2.92 -6.60 3.50
CA ASN A 206 3.17 -6.42 2.09
C ASN A 206 4.65 -6.56 1.74
N CYS A 207 4.92 -6.56 0.43
CA CYS A 207 6.27 -6.61 -0.12
C CYS A 207 7.15 -7.75 0.45
N THR A 208 6.50 -8.82 0.90
CA THR A 208 7.11 -9.98 1.56
C THR A 208 6.94 -11.19 0.64
N PRO A 209 7.94 -12.11 0.57
CA PRO A 209 7.80 -13.33 -0.21
C PRO A 209 6.57 -14.15 0.21
N PRO A 210 5.74 -14.60 -0.76
CA PRO A 210 4.54 -15.43 -0.54
C PRO A 210 4.69 -16.56 0.47
N ARG A 211 5.84 -17.26 0.45
CA ARG A 211 6.14 -18.39 1.35
C ARG A 211 6.05 -18.04 2.84
N PHE A 212 6.22 -16.78 3.22
CA PHE A 212 6.15 -16.34 4.62
C PHE A 212 4.76 -15.85 5.04
N ILE A 213 3.88 -15.56 4.08
CA ILE A 213 2.63 -14.83 4.35
C ILE A 213 1.69 -15.58 5.29
N HIS A 214 1.58 -16.91 5.15
CA HIS A 214 0.66 -17.70 5.97
C HIS A 214 0.96 -17.58 7.47
N ASP A 215 2.22 -17.79 7.88
CA ASP A 215 2.62 -17.73 9.29
C ASP A 215 2.54 -16.30 9.86
N LEU A 216 2.77 -15.30 9.01
CA LEU A 216 2.63 -13.90 9.39
C LEU A 216 1.16 -13.51 9.61
N ILE A 217 0.22 -14.00 8.79
CA ILE A 217 -1.23 -13.83 9.03
C ILE A 217 -1.59 -14.40 10.41
N LEU A 218 -1.20 -15.65 10.69
CA LEU A 218 -1.48 -16.30 11.98
C LEU A 218 -0.85 -15.56 13.17
N SER A 219 0.26 -14.86 12.95
CA SER A 219 0.90 -14.04 13.97
C SER A 219 0.13 -12.75 14.25
N ILE A 220 -0.36 -12.07 13.21
CA ILE A 220 -1.16 -10.84 13.34
C ILE A 220 -2.54 -11.13 13.95
N CYS A 221 -3.17 -12.27 13.61
CA CYS A 221 -4.44 -12.71 14.23
C CYS A 221 -4.37 -12.82 15.76
N LYS A 222 -3.18 -12.97 16.35
CA LYS A 222 -3.02 -13.03 17.82
C LYS A 222 -3.12 -11.66 18.49
N VAL A 223 -3.02 -10.58 17.71
CA VAL A 223 -2.92 -9.20 18.18
C VAL A 223 -4.22 -8.43 17.96
N THR A 224 -4.94 -8.73 16.87
CA THR A 224 -6.11 -7.95 16.47
C THR A 224 -7.25 -8.83 15.95
N ASP A 225 -8.48 -8.38 16.18
CA ASP A 225 -9.70 -8.89 15.53
C ASP A 225 -10.06 -8.08 14.27
N LYS A 226 -9.28 -7.04 13.94
CA LYS A 226 -9.50 -6.20 12.75
C LYS A 226 -9.13 -6.96 11.48
N PRO A 227 -9.69 -6.58 10.32
CA PRO A 227 -9.33 -7.15 9.03
C PRO A 227 -7.82 -7.20 8.79
N ILE A 228 -7.35 -8.35 8.29
CA ILE A 228 -5.96 -8.54 7.90
C ILE A 228 -5.79 -8.30 6.40
N LEU A 229 -4.83 -7.47 6.03
CA LEU A 229 -4.45 -7.22 4.63
C LEU A 229 -3.14 -7.91 4.26
N ILE A 230 -3.11 -8.54 3.08
CA ILE A 230 -1.89 -9.11 2.51
C ILE A 230 -1.75 -8.75 1.03
N TYR A 231 -0.59 -8.23 0.66
CA TYR A 231 -0.23 -8.00 -0.73
C TYR A 231 1.27 -8.27 -0.93
N PRO A 232 1.66 -9.55 -1.11
CA PRO A 232 3.05 -9.95 -1.22
C PRO A 232 3.68 -9.48 -2.53
N ASN A 233 5.01 -9.59 -2.63
CA ASN A 233 5.67 -9.53 -3.93
C ASN A 233 5.41 -10.82 -4.72
N SER A 234 5.74 -10.86 -6.01
CA SER A 234 5.58 -12.06 -6.86
C SER A 234 6.52 -13.22 -6.53
N GLY A 235 7.43 -13.07 -5.56
CA GLY A 235 8.30 -14.14 -5.07
C GLY A 235 9.79 -13.91 -5.21
N GLU A 236 10.24 -12.99 -6.08
CA GLU A 236 11.67 -12.67 -6.18
C GLU A 236 12.12 -11.56 -5.22
N SER A 237 13.43 -11.35 -5.04
CA SER A 237 14.00 -10.44 -4.04
C SER A 237 14.55 -9.15 -4.66
N TYR A 238 14.53 -8.03 -3.95
CA TYR A 238 15.05 -6.75 -4.44
C TYR A 238 16.53 -6.58 -4.07
N ASP A 239 17.37 -6.27 -5.05
CA ASP A 239 18.78 -5.92 -4.89
C ASP A 239 18.91 -4.38 -4.89
N ALA A 240 19.15 -3.80 -3.71
CA ALA A 240 19.23 -2.36 -3.53
C ALA A 240 20.45 -1.71 -4.20
N HIS A 241 21.55 -2.46 -4.37
CA HIS A 241 22.76 -1.94 -5.04
C HIS A 241 22.56 -1.85 -6.55
N LYS A 242 21.92 -2.85 -7.14
CA LYS A 242 21.61 -2.87 -8.58
C LYS A 242 20.33 -2.10 -8.93
N LYS A 243 19.48 -1.82 -7.93
CA LYS A 243 18.13 -1.29 -8.11
C LYS A 243 17.28 -2.18 -9.01
N GLU A 244 17.46 -3.49 -8.85
CA GLU A 244 16.86 -4.51 -9.70
C GLU A 244 16.28 -5.63 -8.87
N TRP A 245 15.29 -6.28 -9.46
CA TRP A 245 14.62 -7.44 -8.92
C TRP A 245 15.35 -8.71 -9.40
N VAL A 246 15.80 -9.56 -8.48
CA VAL A 246 16.56 -10.78 -8.76
C VAL A 246 15.77 -12.03 -8.36
N ALA A 247 15.91 -13.12 -9.13
CA ALA A 247 15.30 -14.41 -8.83
C ALA A 247 15.61 -14.86 -7.39
N SER A 248 14.62 -15.35 -6.65
CA SER A 248 14.85 -15.83 -5.29
C SER A 248 15.73 -17.08 -5.33
N SER A 249 16.72 -17.15 -4.45
CA SER A 249 17.74 -18.21 -4.42
C SER A 249 17.27 -19.56 -3.86
N GLY A 250 15.97 -19.74 -3.60
CA GLY A 250 15.50 -20.80 -2.69
C GLY A 250 14.52 -21.83 -3.24
N VAL A 251 13.46 -21.43 -3.97
CA VAL A 251 12.36 -22.32 -4.40
C VAL A 251 11.72 -21.71 -5.64
N SER A 252 11.31 -22.50 -6.63
CA SER A 252 10.43 -21.98 -7.69
C SER A 252 9.09 -21.64 -7.05
N GLU A 253 8.82 -20.35 -6.84
CA GLU A 253 7.55 -19.94 -6.29
C GLU A 253 6.48 -20.14 -7.37
N GLU A 254 5.59 -21.10 -7.14
CA GLU A 254 4.31 -21.17 -7.86
C GLU A 254 3.62 -19.80 -7.74
N ASP A 255 2.92 -19.36 -8.79
CA ASP A 255 2.15 -18.11 -8.76
C ASP A 255 1.32 -18.06 -7.47
N PHE A 256 1.55 -17.05 -6.64
CA PHE A 256 1.03 -17.04 -5.29
C PHE A 256 -0.49 -17.01 -5.22
N VAL A 257 -1.16 -16.76 -6.35
CA VAL A 257 -2.60 -16.95 -6.53
C VAL A 257 -3.07 -18.31 -6.00
N SER A 258 -2.26 -19.37 -6.09
CA SER A 258 -2.60 -20.71 -5.56
C SER A 258 -2.71 -20.75 -4.02
N TYR A 259 -2.12 -19.78 -3.30
CA TYR A 259 -2.18 -19.68 -1.84
C TYR A 259 -3.33 -18.81 -1.34
N VAL A 260 -4.03 -18.06 -2.21
CA VAL A 260 -5.05 -17.07 -1.83
C VAL A 260 -6.15 -17.67 -0.97
N SER A 261 -6.70 -18.83 -1.35
CA SER A 261 -7.73 -19.51 -0.54
C SER A 261 -7.24 -19.86 0.86
N LYS A 262 -5.99 -20.35 0.98
CA LYS A 262 -5.38 -20.69 2.27
C LYS A 262 -5.14 -19.45 3.14
N TRP A 263 -4.76 -18.33 2.54
CA TRP A 263 -4.59 -17.07 3.27
C TRP A 263 -5.93 -16.51 3.74
N HIS A 264 -6.97 -16.59 2.90
CA HIS A 264 -8.32 -16.20 3.28
C HIS A 264 -8.85 -17.06 4.44
N GLU A 265 -8.71 -18.38 4.36
CA GLU A 265 -9.05 -19.32 5.45
C GLU A 265 -8.26 -19.04 6.75
N ALA A 266 -7.02 -18.57 6.63
CA ALA A 266 -6.18 -18.21 7.77
C ALA A 266 -6.54 -16.86 8.41
N GLY A 267 -7.42 -16.05 7.80
CA GLY A 267 -7.92 -14.78 8.34
C GLY A 267 -7.65 -13.55 7.48
N ALA A 268 -6.95 -13.67 6.35
CA ALA A 268 -6.75 -12.53 5.44
C ALA A 268 -8.09 -12.11 4.80
N SER A 269 -8.43 -10.83 4.93
CA SER A 269 -9.69 -10.26 4.43
C SER A 269 -9.49 -9.32 3.25
N LEU A 270 -8.30 -8.72 3.12
CA LEU A 270 -7.94 -7.84 2.03
C LEU A 270 -6.73 -8.43 1.32
N ILE A 271 -6.88 -8.84 0.06
CA ILE A 271 -5.82 -9.57 -0.66
C ILE A 271 -5.49 -8.85 -1.97
N GLY A 272 -4.20 -8.58 -2.19
CA GLY A 272 -3.70 -7.90 -3.37
C GLY A 272 -2.30 -8.37 -3.78
N GLY A 273 -1.57 -7.50 -4.45
CA GLY A 273 -0.20 -7.74 -4.90
C GLY A 273 0.66 -6.48 -4.79
N CYS A 274 1.95 -6.67 -4.54
CA CYS A 274 2.96 -5.61 -4.48
C CYS A 274 3.87 -5.72 -5.71
N CYS A 275 5.19 -5.78 -5.50
CA CYS A 275 6.16 -5.69 -6.58
C CYS A 275 6.03 -6.82 -7.63
N ARG A 276 6.09 -6.41 -8.91
CA ARG A 276 5.93 -7.20 -10.15
C ARG A 276 4.61 -7.96 -10.28
N THR A 277 3.63 -7.65 -9.43
CA THR A 277 2.26 -8.05 -9.69
C THR A 277 1.65 -7.15 -10.77
N THR A 278 0.56 -7.60 -11.38
CA THR A 278 -0.09 -6.91 -12.49
C THR A 278 -1.61 -6.98 -12.36
N PRO A 279 -2.37 -6.25 -13.19
CA PRO A 279 -3.82 -6.46 -13.29
C PRO A 279 -4.22 -7.92 -13.56
N ASN A 280 -3.39 -8.73 -14.23
CA ASN A 280 -3.68 -10.16 -14.41
C ASN A 280 -3.65 -10.92 -13.08
N THR A 281 -2.72 -10.60 -12.19
CA THR A 281 -2.64 -11.16 -10.83
C THR A 281 -3.92 -10.82 -10.04
N ILE A 282 -4.34 -9.55 -10.05
CA ILE A 282 -5.56 -9.12 -9.35
C ILE A 282 -6.81 -9.80 -9.92
N ARG A 283 -6.88 -9.98 -11.24
CA ARG A 283 -7.98 -10.71 -11.89
C ARG A 283 -8.04 -12.16 -11.45
N ALA A 284 -6.88 -12.80 -11.27
CA ALA A 284 -6.79 -14.17 -10.79
C ALA A 284 -7.21 -14.27 -9.32
N ILE A 285 -6.72 -13.39 -8.44
CA ILE A 285 -7.13 -13.28 -7.03
C ILE A 285 -8.64 -13.09 -6.92
N SER A 286 -9.19 -12.13 -7.67
CA SER A 286 -10.62 -11.80 -7.69
C SER A 286 -11.48 -13.01 -8.06
N LYS A 287 -11.06 -13.81 -9.05
CA LYS A 287 -11.75 -15.06 -9.42
C LYS A 287 -11.72 -16.10 -8.30
N VAL A 288 -10.59 -16.26 -7.63
CA VAL A 288 -10.46 -17.19 -6.49
C VAL A 288 -11.42 -16.78 -5.37
N LEU A 289 -11.45 -15.49 -5.01
CA LEU A 289 -12.27 -14.97 -3.92
C LEU A 289 -13.78 -14.94 -4.24
N GLN A 290 -14.18 -14.81 -5.50
CA GLN A 290 -15.60 -14.89 -5.89
C GLN A 290 -16.13 -16.32 -5.93
N GLY A 291 -15.24 -17.32 -6.01
CA GLY A 291 -15.60 -18.74 -5.99
C GLY A 291 -15.48 -19.41 -4.62
N ALA A 292 -15.00 -18.68 -3.61
CA ALA A 292 -14.81 -19.13 -2.23
C ALA A 292 -16.06 -18.91 -1.36
#